data_AF-A0A2E7SWK6-F1
#
_entry.id   AF-A0A2E7SWK6-F1
#
_cell.length_a   1.000
_cell.length_b   1.000
_cell.length_c   1.000
_cell.angle_alpha   90.00
_cell.angle_beta   90.00
_cell.angle_gamma   90.00
#
_symmetry.space_group_name_H-M   'P 1'
#
loop_
_entity.id
_entity.type
_entity.pdbx_description
1 polymer ?
#
loop_
_entity_poly.entity_id
_entity_poly.type
_entity_poly.pdbx_seq_one_letter_code
_entity_poly.pdbx_strand_id
1 'polypeptide(L)'
;MAGHSKWANIRHRKNAQDTKRGKIFTKIIKEITVASRIGGEDVDANPRLRKAVSNAQSNNMPLENIKRAIQKGTGELDGVSYEEITYEGYGPGGVAILIDVITDNRNRTVADVRSILTKYNGSMGENGSVSWMFKRRGLIILDRTDSDEKTFFNIVMDSGADDFEVNEKNYFVFTDPGIVMDVREFLVSEGCVVNSAAIEMIPNSYQKVSMEDGYEFQKLMYLLDDNADVNRIYSNFDLEG
;
A
#
# COMPACT_ATOMS: atom_id res chain seq x y z
N MET A 1 -4.13 -10.71 24.38
CA MET A 1 -2.74 -11.11 24.03
C MET A 1 -2.54 -10.74 22.58
N ALA A 2 -1.51 -9.94 22.35
CA ALA A 2 -1.43 -8.91 21.31
C ALA A 2 -1.43 -9.46 19.87
N GLY A 3 -2.49 -9.15 19.12
CA GLY A 3 -2.50 -9.17 17.65
C GLY A 3 -2.01 -7.85 17.06
N HIS A 4 -1.11 -7.15 17.76
CA HIS A 4 -0.76 -5.76 17.48
C HIS A 4 0.25 -5.59 16.35
N SER A 5 1.04 -6.61 15.99
CA SER A 5 2.10 -6.51 14.99
C SER A 5 1.60 -6.67 13.55
N LYS A 6 0.85 -7.75 13.27
CA LYS A 6 0.42 -8.20 11.94
C LYS A 6 -0.23 -7.08 11.11
N TRP A 7 -1.09 -6.29 11.77
CA TRP A 7 -1.94 -5.29 11.14
C TRP A 7 -1.62 -3.83 11.46
N ALA A 8 -0.81 -3.54 12.48
CA ALA A 8 -0.32 -2.18 12.72
C ALA A 8 0.60 -1.70 11.59
N ASN A 9 1.31 -2.61 10.93
CA ASN A 9 2.19 -2.30 9.80
C ASN A 9 1.42 -1.77 8.58
N ILE A 10 0.13 -2.10 8.44
CA ILE A 10 -0.74 -1.58 7.38
C ILE A 10 -1.26 -0.16 7.73
N ARG A 11 -1.22 0.25 9.01
CA ARG A 11 -1.87 1.48 9.50
C ARG A 11 -0.95 2.67 9.77
N HIS A 12 0.34 2.59 9.48
CA HIS A 12 1.22 3.73 9.70
C HIS A 12 1.19 4.75 8.56
N ARG A 13 0.46 5.86 8.75
CA ARG A 13 0.86 7.19 8.24
C ARG A 13 0.06 8.30 8.95
N LYS A 14 0.69 8.92 9.95
CA LYS A 14 0.39 10.31 10.34
C LYS A 14 1.64 10.97 10.94
N ASN A 15 1.87 12.19 10.48
CA ASN A 15 2.69 13.27 11.05
C ASN A 15 4.18 13.36 10.64
N ALA A 16 4.47 14.29 9.73
CA ALA A 16 5.41 15.41 9.86
C ALA A 16 5.14 16.37 8.68
N GLN A 17 4.56 17.54 8.96
CA GLN A 17 3.48 18.06 8.11
C GLN A 17 3.90 18.79 6.81
N ASP A 18 5.14 19.26 6.69
CA ASP A 18 5.54 20.07 5.53
C ASP A 18 6.57 19.39 4.61
N THR A 19 7.68 18.86 5.15
CA THR A 19 8.66 18.12 4.34
C THR A 19 8.10 16.81 3.78
N LYS A 20 7.20 16.13 4.51
CA LYS A 20 6.53 14.94 3.99
C LYS A 20 5.48 15.30 2.94
N ARG A 21 4.87 16.48 2.98
CA ARG A 21 3.81 16.87 2.04
C ARG A 21 4.34 16.98 0.61
N GLY A 22 5.52 17.57 0.42
CA GLY A 22 6.19 17.61 -0.87
C GLY A 22 6.42 16.21 -1.45
N LYS A 23 6.96 15.30 -0.64
CA LYS A 23 7.20 13.89 -1.04
C LYS A 23 5.91 13.14 -1.33
N ILE A 24 4.88 13.32 -0.50
CA ILE A 24 3.55 12.74 -0.72
C ILE A 24 2.99 13.23 -2.07
N PHE A 25 3.11 14.52 -2.37
CA PHE A 25 2.67 15.07 -3.65
C PHE A 25 3.44 14.48 -4.82
N THR A 26 4.76 14.32 -4.71
CA THR A 26 5.58 13.66 -5.73
C THR A 26 5.09 12.24 -6.00
N LYS A 27 4.85 11.43 -4.96
CA LYS A 27 4.34 10.05 -5.11
C LYS A 27 2.96 10.03 -5.77
N ILE A 28 2.04 10.90 -5.33
CA ILE A 28 0.70 11.01 -5.90
C ILE A 28 0.73 11.45 -7.37
N ILE A 29 1.58 12.42 -7.74
CA ILE A 29 1.74 12.88 -9.12
C ILE A 29 2.22 11.73 -10.02
N LYS A 30 3.22 10.97 -9.57
CA LYS A 30 3.72 9.80 -10.30
C LYS A 30 2.63 8.75 -10.50
N GLU A 31 1.84 8.46 -9.47
CA GLU A 31 0.72 7.52 -9.56
C GLU A 31 -0.35 8.00 -10.56
N ILE A 32 -0.72 9.29 -10.53
CA ILE A 32 -1.67 9.89 -11.49
C ILE A 32 -1.13 9.76 -12.92
N THR A 33 0.13 10.14 -13.15
CA THR A 33 0.76 10.11 -14.47
C THR A 33 0.86 8.68 -15.03
N VAL A 34 1.16 7.68 -14.20
CA VAL A 34 1.18 6.29 -14.63
C VAL A 34 -0.24 5.77 -14.88
N ALA A 35 -1.18 6.07 -14.00
CA ALA A 35 -2.57 5.64 -14.15
C ALA A 35 -3.22 6.21 -15.42
N SER A 36 -2.99 7.49 -15.73
CA SER A 36 -3.53 8.10 -16.96
C SER A 36 -2.84 7.62 -18.23
N ARG A 37 -1.56 7.23 -18.15
CA ARG A 37 -0.87 6.59 -19.29
C ARG A 37 -1.44 5.23 -19.64
N ILE A 38 -1.79 4.43 -18.63
CA ILE A 38 -2.29 3.06 -18.83
C ILE A 38 -3.77 3.04 -19.24
N GLY A 39 -4.60 3.86 -18.58
CA GLY A 39 -6.06 3.79 -18.72
C GLY A 39 -6.72 5.03 -19.32
N GLY A 40 -5.94 5.99 -19.83
CA GLY A 40 -6.44 7.25 -20.38
C GLY A 40 -6.76 8.31 -19.32
N GLU A 41 -7.12 9.50 -19.79
CA GLU A 41 -7.40 10.70 -18.97
C GLU A 41 -8.74 10.71 -18.24
N ASP A 42 -9.71 9.92 -18.71
CA ASP A 42 -11.05 9.90 -18.16
C ASP A 42 -11.04 9.24 -16.76
N VAL A 43 -11.22 10.07 -15.73
CA VAL A 43 -11.21 9.67 -14.32
C VAL A 43 -12.39 8.74 -14.00
N ASP A 44 -13.51 8.86 -14.69
CA ASP A 44 -14.68 8.02 -14.48
C ASP A 44 -14.54 6.69 -15.22
N ALA A 45 -13.88 6.64 -16.38
CA ALA A 45 -13.60 5.39 -17.08
C ALA A 45 -12.39 4.62 -16.52
N ASN A 46 -11.51 5.26 -15.74
CA ASN A 46 -10.26 4.68 -15.24
C ASN A 46 -10.25 4.56 -13.70
N PRO A 47 -10.59 3.39 -13.13
CA PRO A 47 -10.66 3.19 -11.67
C PRO A 47 -9.35 3.49 -10.92
N ARG A 48 -8.19 3.18 -11.53
CA ARG A 48 -6.88 3.47 -10.94
C ARG A 48 -6.65 4.98 -10.84
N LEU A 49 -6.95 5.70 -11.92
CA LEU A 49 -6.87 7.16 -11.95
C LEU A 49 -7.85 7.80 -10.96
N ARG A 50 -9.10 7.32 -10.90
CA ARG A 50 -10.10 7.77 -9.92
C ARG A 50 -9.57 7.70 -8.49
N LYS A 51 -8.98 6.56 -8.12
CA LYS A 51 -8.38 6.38 -6.80
C LYS A 51 -7.21 7.34 -6.56
N ALA A 52 -6.33 7.52 -7.55
CA ALA A 52 -5.18 8.43 -7.45
C ALA A 52 -5.61 9.90 -7.29
N VAL A 53 -6.63 10.33 -8.05
CA VAL A 53 -7.21 11.69 -7.96
C VAL A 53 -7.89 11.90 -6.61
N SER A 54 -8.68 10.94 -6.14
CA SER A 54 -9.31 11.00 -4.82
C SER A 54 -8.25 11.14 -3.71
N ASN A 55 -7.17 10.36 -3.76
CA ASN A 55 -6.05 10.46 -2.82
C ASN A 55 -5.36 11.85 -2.88
N ALA A 56 -5.20 12.41 -4.08
CA ALA A 56 -4.66 13.76 -4.25
C ALA A 56 -5.53 14.82 -3.57
N GLN A 57 -6.85 14.73 -3.76
CA GLN A 57 -7.82 15.63 -3.13
C GLN A 57 -7.81 15.51 -1.61
N SER A 58 -7.79 14.29 -1.06
CA SER A 58 -7.70 14.07 0.40
C SER A 58 -6.41 14.63 1.02
N ASN A 59 -5.33 14.75 0.23
CA ASN A 59 -4.09 15.39 0.65
C ASN A 59 -4.03 16.90 0.34
N ASN A 60 -5.16 17.51 -0.04
CA ASN A 60 -5.27 18.93 -0.39
C ASN A 60 -4.29 19.34 -1.51
N MET A 61 -4.13 18.50 -2.53
CA MET A 61 -3.37 18.85 -3.74
C MET A 61 -4.17 19.84 -4.60
N PRO A 62 -3.56 20.93 -5.08
CA PRO A 62 -4.22 21.84 -6.02
C PRO A 62 -4.71 21.12 -7.29
N LEU A 63 -5.94 21.41 -7.73
CA LEU A 63 -6.54 20.82 -8.93
C LEU A 63 -5.66 20.97 -10.18
N GLU A 64 -4.96 22.09 -10.33
CA GLU A 64 -4.07 22.33 -11.45
C GLU A 64 -2.87 21.36 -11.47
N ASN A 65 -2.39 20.90 -10.32
CA ASN A 65 -1.33 19.89 -10.26
C ASN A 65 -1.84 18.52 -10.70
N ILE A 66 -3.09 18.18 -10.33
CA ILE A 66 -3.75 16.94 -10.74
C ILE A 66 -3.93 16.93 -12.27
N LYS A 67 -4.49 18.00 -12.83
CA LYS A 67 -4.67 18.15 -14.29
C LYS A 67 -3.33 18.00 -15.03
N ARG A 68 -2.30 18.74 -14.62
CA ARG A 68 -0.96 18.64 -15.23
C ARG A 68 -0.38 17.23 -15.17
N ALA A 69 -0.60 16.50 -14.08
CA ALA A 69 -0.13 15.12 -13.96
C ALA A 69 -0.86 14.17 -14.92
N ILE A 70 -2.17 14.37 -15.13
CA ILE A 70 -2.97 13.63 -16.12
C ILE A 70 -2.45 13.90 -17.53
N GLN A 71 -2.31 15.18 -17.90
CA GLN A 71 -1.84 15.61 -19.22
C GLN A 71 -0.43 15.10 -19.55
N LYS A 72 0.46 15.05 -18.55
CA LYS A 72 1.79 14.42 -18.71
C LYS A 72 1.71 12.92 -18.94
N GLY A 73 0.72 12.24 -18.35
CA GLY A 73 0.55 10.80 -18.51
C GLY A 73 -0.08 10.43 -19.85
N THR A 74 -0.99 11.25 -20.38
CA THR A 74 -1.57 11.07 -21.73
C THR A 74 -0.68 11.57 -22.86
N GLY A 75 0.37 12.32 -22.55
CA GLY A 75 1.32 12.84 -23.53
C GLY A 75 0.92 14.18 -24.17
N GLU A 76 -0.10 14.85 -23.64
CA GLU A 76 -0.44 16.22 -24.05
C GLU A 76 0.64 17.24 -23.66
N LEU A 77 1.33 16.98 -22.55
CA LEU A 77 2.48 17.75 -22.10
C LEU A 77 3.73 16.89 -22.12
N ASP A 78 4.84 17.49 -22.56
CA ASP A 78 6.15 16.88 -22.40
C ASP A 78 6.40 16.53 -20.93
N GLY A 79 6.81 15.28 -20.71
CA GLY A 79 6.91 14.70 -19.39
C GLY A 79 8.02 13.67 -19.32
N VAL A 80 8.38 13.33 -18.09
CA VAL A 80 9.31 12.24 -17.85
C VAL A 80 8.54 10.92 -17.96
N SER A 81 9.11 9.94 -18.65
CA SER A 81 8.57 8.58 -18.66
C SER A 81 8.88 7.91 -17.33
N TYR A 82 7.82 7.51 -16.62
CA TYR A 82 7.94 6.75 -15.38
C TYR A 82 7.70 5.27 -15.63
N GLU A 83 8.52 4.40 -15.09
CA GLU A 83 8.33 2.95 -15.11
C GLU A 83 7.91 2.44 -13.73
N GLU A 84 7.05 1.42 -13.72
CA GLU A 84 6.72 0.65 -12.52
C GLU A 84 7.67 -0.55 -12.42
N ILE A 85 8.29 -0.71 -11.26
CA ILE A 85 9.23 -1.82 -11.00
C ILE A 85 8.96 -2.34 -9.60
N THR A 86 8.88 -3.66 -9.45
CA THR A 86 8.87 -4.30 -8.13
C THR A 86 10.27 -4.82 -7.84
N TYR A 87 10.84 -4.37 -6.72
CA TYR A 87 12.05 -4.95 -6.16
C TYR A 87 11.70 -5.92 -5.05
N GLU A 88 12.55 -6.93 -4.91
CA GLU A 88 12.41 -7.99 -3.92
C GLU A 88 13.63 -7.99 -3.00
N GLY A 89 13.46 -8.40 -1.75
CA GLY A 89 14.57 -8.48 -0.82
C GLY A 89 14.18 -9.00 0.55
N TYR A 90 15.17 -8.98 1.45
CA TYR A 90 15.02 -9.39 2.83
C TYR A 90 15.48 -8.26 3.77
N GLY A 91 14.82 -8.12 4.92
CA GLY A 91 15.22 -7.26 6.02
C GLY A 91 15.82 -8.04 7.19
N PRO A 92 16.06 -7.36 8.34
CA PRO A 92 16.44 -7.99 9.60
C PRO A 92 15.56 -9.19 9.96
N GLY A 93 16.15 -10.21 10.59
CA GLY A 93 15.43 -11.44 10.96
C GLY A 93 14.89 -12.26 9.78
N GLY A 94 15.34 -12.00 8.55
CA GLY A 94 14.92 -12.75 7.36
C GLY A 94 13.52 -12.37 6.85
N VAL A 95 13.00 -11.22 7.26
CA VAL A 95 11.69 -10.73 6.81
C VAL A 95 11.69 -10.49 5.30
N ALA A 96 10.75 -11.09 4.59
CA ALA A 96 10.56 -10.86 3.17
C ALA A 96 9.95 -9.48 2.90
N ILE A 97 10.44 -8.79 1.87
CA ILE A 97 9.99 -7.43 1.50
C ILE A 97 9.76 -7.35 -0.02
N LEU A 98 8.59 -6.86 -0.42
CA LEU A 98 8.32 -6.37 -1.78
C LEU A 98 8.28 -4.84 -1.77
N ILE A 99 8.91 -4.21 -2.75
CA ILE A 99 9.03 -2.76 -2.85
C ILE A 99 8.58 -2.36 -4.26
N ASP A 100 7.37 -1.83 -4.38
CA ASP A 100 6.87 -1.29 -5.63
C ASP A 100 7.35 0.15 -5.77
N VAL A 101 8.05 0.45 -6.86
CA VAL A 101 8.58 1.77 -7.18
C VAL A 101 7.97 2.31 -8.46
N ILE A 102 7.85 3.65 -8.52
CA ILE A 102 7.56 4.41 -9.73
C ILE A 102 8.71 5.37 -9.95
N THR A 103 9.50 5.16 -10.99
CA THR A 103 10.76 5.87 -11.21
C THR A 103 11.00 6.24 -12.66
N ASP A 104 11.72 7.33 -12.87
CA ASP A 104 12.26 7.75 -14.16
C ASP A 104 13.71 7.29 -14.39
N ASN A 105 14.31 6.66 -13.38
CA ASN A 105 15.70 6.20 -13.44
C ASN A 105 15.87 4.94 -12.61
N ARG A 106 15.72 3.79 -13.28
CA ARG A 106 15.89 2.45 -12.70
C ARG A 106 17.21 2.29 -11.94
N ASN A 107 18.32 2.76 -12.52
CA ASN A 107 19.67 2.59 -11.97
C ASN A 107 19.88 3.38 -10.67
N ARG A 108 19.35 4.60 -10.60
CA ARG A 108 19.35 5.40 -9.36
C ARG A 108 18.53 4.70 -8.28
N THR A 109 17.29 4.35 -8.61
CA THR A 109 16.35 3.78 -7.62
C THR A 109 16.85 2.45 -7.06
N VAL A 110 17.38 1.56 -7.91
CA VAL A 110 17.90 0.28 -7.44
C VAL A 110 19.12 0.45 -6.53
N ALA A 111 19.99 1.41 -6.82
CA ALA A 111 21.14 1.72 -5.98
C ALA A 111 20.70 2.28 -4.62
N ASP A 112 19.72 3.19 -4.60
CA ASP A 112 19.18 3.78 -3.38
C ASP A 112 18.48 2.72 -2.50
N VAL A 113 17.60 1.90 -3.09
CA VAL A 113 16.89 0.83 -2.38
C VAL A 113 17.88 -0.18 -1.80
N ARG A 114 18.87 -0.61 -2.59
CA ARG A 114 19.93 -1.52 -2.11
C ARG A 114 20.70 -0.91 -0.94
N SER A 115 21.11 0.36 -1.05
CA SER A 115 21.82 1.07 0.00
C SER A 115 21.02 1.13 1.30
N ILE A 116 19.72 1.43 1.20
CA ILE A 116 18.80 1.46 2.35
C ILE A 116 18.69 0.06 2.99
N LEU A 117 18.49 -1.01 2.20
CA LEU A 117 18.42 -2.38 2.71
C LEU A 117 19.71 -2.78 3.44
N THR A 118 20.87 -2.60 2.79
CA THR A 118 22.18 -2.98 3.36
C THR A 118 22.51 -2.22 4.65
N LYS A 119 22.07 -0.96 4.78
CA LYS A 119 22.27 -0.16 6.00
C LYS A 119 21.59 -0.75 7.24
N TYR A 120 20.54 -1.54 7.07
CA TYR A 120 19.78 -2.18 8.15
C TYR A 120 19.81 -3.70 8.01
N ASN A 121 20.99 -4.28 7.77
CA ASN A 121 21.21 -5.73 7.74
C ASN A 121 20.28 -6.51 6.79
N GLY A 122 19.73 -5.84 5.77
CA GLY A 122 18.93 -6.44 4.72
C GLY A 122 19.72 -6.70 3.45
N SER A 123 19.08 -7.35 2.49
CA SER A 123 19.66 -7.67 1.19
C SER A 123 18.63 -7.49 0.07
N MET A 124 19.12 -7.14 -1.11
CA MET A 124 18.31 -7.14 -2.32
C MET A 124 18.29 -8.56 -2.90
N GLY A 125 17.11 -9.05 -3.24
CA GLY A 125 16.90 -10.33 -3.91
C GLY A 125 16.78 -10.20 -5.42
N GLU A 126 16.80 -11.35 -6.10
CA GLU A 126 16.43 -11.46 -7.51
C GLU A 126 14.91 -11.47 -7.66
N ASN A 127 14.41 -11.17 -8.86
CA ASN A 127 12.98 -11.29 -9.16
C ASN A 127 12.52 -12.75 -8.93
N GLY A 128 11.45 -12.93 -8.15
CA GLY A 128 10.95 -14.24 -7.75
C GLY A 128 11.47 -14.76 -6.40
N SER A 129 12.35 -14.04 -5.70
CA SER A 129 12.93 -14.50 -4.44
C SER A 129 11.90 -14.61 -3.30
N VAL A 130 11.00 -13.63 -3.21
CA VAL A 130 10.00 -13.54 -2.14
C VAL A 130 8.58 -13.34 -2.64
N SER A 131 8.35 -12.95 -3.91
CA SER A 131 7.01 -12.69 -4.44
C SER A 131 6.05 -13.87 -4.29
N TRP A 132 6.53 -15.11 -4.37
CA TRP A 132 5.75 -16.33 -4.11
C TRP A 132 5.21 -16.44 -2.68
N MET A 133 5.82 -15.71 -1.72
CA MET A 133 5.37 -15.66 -0.32
C MET A 133 4.15 -14.74 -0.13
N PHE A 134 3.74 -13.99 -1.15
CA PHE A 134 2.63 -13.05 -1.07
C PHE A 134 1.52 -13.39 -2.08
N LYS A 135 0.28 -13.16 -1.66
CA LYS A 135 -0.92 -13.26 -2.48
C LYS A 135 -1.52 -11.88 -2.68
N ARG A 136 -1.76 -11.51 -3.94
CA ARG A 136 -2.49 -10.28 -4.28
C ARG A 136 -3.97 -10.45 -3.92
N ARG A 137 -4.49 -9.63 -3.01
CA ARG A 137 -5.90 -9.67 -2.54
C ARG A 137 -6.48 -8.26 -2.40
N GLY A 138 -7.79 -8.13 -2.48
CA GLY A 138 -8.49 -6.98 -1.91
C GLY A 138 -8.42 -7.04 -0.39
N LEU A 139 -8.21 -5.90 0.25
CA LEU A 139 -8.21 -5.71 1.69
C LEU A 139 -9.06 -4.48 2.03
N ILE A 140 -10.08 -4.68 2.85
CA ILE A 140 -10.94 -3.62 3.38
C ILE A 140 -10.76 -3.60 4.90
N ILE A 141 -10.45 -2.42 5.45
CA ILE A 141 -10.29 -2.22 6.88
C ILE A 141 -11.47 -1.42 7.39
N LEU A 142 -12.12 -1.90 8.44
CA LEU A 142 -13.28 -1.26 9.05
C LEU A 142 -13.04 -1.07 10.54
N ASP A 143 -13.53 0.03 11.12
CA ASP A 143 -13.55 0.17 12.57
C ASP A 143 -14.51 -0.87 13.17
N ARG A 144 -14.11 -1.46 14.29
CA ARG A 144 -14.97 -2.38 15.02
C ARG A 144 -16.07 -1.58 15.71
N THR A 145 -17.32 -1.86 15.39
CA THR A 145 -18.50 -1.33 16.08
C THR A 145 -18.92 -2.28 17.22
N ASP A 146 -19.66 -1.77 18.20
CA ASP A 146 -20.20 -2.56 19.34
C ASP A 146 -21.23 -3.64 18.94
N SER A 147 -21.49 -3.79 17.63
CA SER A 147 -22.28 -4.88 17.06
C SER A 147 -21.69 -6.24 17.39
N ASP A 148 -22.56 -7.22 17.72
CA ASP A 148 -22.17 -8.62 17.94
C ASP A 148 -21.37 -9.15 16.74
N GLU A 149 -20.26 -9.85 17.01
CA GLU A 149 -19.37 -10.43 15.99
C GLU A 149 -20.14 -11.37 15.05
N LYS A 150 -21.20 -12.02 15.54
CA LYS A 150 -22.10 -12.85 14.72
C LYS A 150 -22.86 -12.06 13.65
N THR A 151 -23.29 -10.85 13.96
CA THR A 151 -24.00 -9.99 13.00
C THR A 151 -23.04 -9.54 11.90
N PHE A 152 -21.82 -9.15 12.27
CA PHE A 152 -20.80 -8.77 11.30
C PHE A 152 -20.38 -9.94 10.41
N PHE A 153 -20.24 -11.15 10.98
CA PHE A 153 -19.96 -12.36 10.22
C PHE A 153 -20.96 -12.58 9.08
N ASN A 154 -22.26 -12.43 9.37
CA ASN A 154 -23.31 -12.60 8.36
C ASN A 154 -23.20 -11.54 7.25
N ILE A 155 -22.98 -10.26 7.62
CA ILE A 155 -22.77 -9.17 6.67
C ILE A 155 -21.59 -9.47 5.74
N VAL A 156 -20.45 -9.92 6.28
CA VAL A 156 -19.27 -10.24 5.47
C VAL A 156 -19.55 -11.39 4.50
N MET A 157 -20.26 -12.42 4.95
CA MET A 157 -20.60 -13.56 4.10
C MET A 157 -21.49 -13.15 2.91
N ASP A 158 -22.46 -12.26 3.16
CA ASP A 158 -23.36 -11.75 2.12
C ASP A 158 -22.67 -10.78 1.16
N SER A 159 -21.55 -10.18 1.57
CA SER A 159 -20.78 -9.24 0.75
C SER A 159 -20.02 -9.90 -0.40
N GLY A 160 -19.80 -11.22 -0.37
CA GLY A 160 -18.96 -11.93 -1.33
C GLY A 160 -17.46 -11.87 -1.01
N ALA A 161 -17.09 -11.50 0.21
CA ALA A 161 -15.72 -11.57 0.69
C ALA A 161 -15.22 -13.02 0.80
N ASP A 162 -13.92 -13.21 0.60
CA ASP A 162 -13.29 -14.52 0.71
C ASP A 162 -13.10 -14.95 2.17
N ASP A 163 -12.75 -13.99 3.02
CA ASP A 163 -12.26 -14.22 4.38
C ASP A 163 -12.33 -12.93 5.20
N PHE A 164 -12.28 -13.02 6.52
CA PHE A 164 -12.07 -11.87 7.39
C PHE A 164 -11.28 -12.22 8.64
N GLU A 165 -10.54 -11.24 9.13
CA GLU A 165 -9.87 -11.30 10.43
C GLU A 165 -10.34 -10.14 11.31
N VAL A 166 -10.20 -10.31 12.62
CA VAL A 166 -10.56 -9.30 13.61
C VAL A 166 -9.41 -9.08 14.57
N ASN A 167 -9.22 -7.82 14.98
CA ASN A 167 -8.44 -7.50 16.17
C ASN A 167 -9.26 -6.64 17.14
N GLU A 168 -8.62 -6.14 18.19
CA GLU A 168 -9.29 -5.35 19.23
C GLU A 168 -9.99 -4.09 18.69
N LYS A 169 -9.56 -3.55 17.54
CA LYS A 169 -10.02 -2.25 17.02
C LYS A 169 -10.66 -2.32 15.64
N ASN A 170 -10.35 -3.32 14.83
CA ASN A 170 -10.73 -3.34 13.41
C ASN A 170 -11.13 -4.72 12.92
N TYR A 171 -11.96 -4.73 11.90
CA TYR A 171 -12.16 -5.85 11.00
C TYR A 171 -11.31 -5.68 9.74
N PHE A 172 -10.77 -6.79 9.24
CA PHE A 172 -9.99 -6.91 8.02
C PHE A 172 -10.72 -7.87 7.10
N VAL A 173 -11.39 -7.36 6.09
CA VAL A 173 -12.14 -8.17 5.13
C VAL A 173 -11.29 -8.35 3.88
N PHE A 174 -11.09 -9.59 3.47
CA PHE A 174 -10.29 -9.95 2.31
C PHE A 174 -11.18 -10.39 1.15
N THR A 175 -10.83 -9.98 -0.06
CA THR A 175 -11.63 -10.26 -1.26
C THR A 175 -10.73 -10.64 -2.44
N ASP A 176 -11.33 -11.18 -3.50
CA ASP A 176 -10.69 -11.14 -4.81
C ASP A 176 -10.40 -9.66 -5.19
N PRO A 177 -9.22 -9.35 -5.77
CA PRO A 177 -8.87 -7.98 -6.15
C PRO A 177 -9.89 -7.30 -7.09
N GLY A 178 -10.62 -8.07 -7.89
CA GLY A 178 -11.60 -7.58 -8.86
C GLY A 178 -12.88 -7.02 -8.23
N ILE A 179 -13.24 -7.46 -7.02
CA ILE A 179 -14.52 -7.11 -6.37
C ILE A 179 -14.38 -6.19 -5.15
N VAL A 180 -13.16 -5.72 -4.86
CA VAL A 180 -12.87 -4.95 -3.63
C VAL A 180 -13.75 -3.71 -3.47
N MET A 181 -14.12 -3.05 -4.56
CA MET A 181 -14.97 -1.86 -4.53
C MET A 181 -16.45 -2.22 -4.33
N ASP A 182 -16.93 -3.28 -4.97
CA ASP A 182 -18.30 -3.77 -4.81
C ASP A 182 -18.55 -4.21 -3.35
N VAL A 183 -17.62 -4.98 -2.78
CA VAL A 183 -17.67 -5.41 -1.38
C VAL A 183 -17.63 -4.20 -0.44
N ARG A 184 -16.79 -3.20 -0.74
CA ARG A 184 -16.75 -1.95 0.04
C ARG A 184 -18.11 -1.24 0.03
N GLU A 185 -18.72 -1.09 -1.14
CA GLU A 185 -20.00 -0.40 -1.30
C GLU A 185 -21.11 -1.12 -0.53
N PHE A 186 -21.14 -2.46 -0.60
CA PHE A 186 -22.04 -3.28 0.20
C PHE A 186 -21.84 -3.07 1.71
N LEU A 187 -20.60 -3.12 2.20
CA LEU A 187 -20.32 -2.92 3.63
C LEU A 187 -20.75 -1.52 4.11
N VAL A 188 -20.61 -0.50 3.25
CA VAL A 188 -21.10 0.86 3.55
C VAL A 188 -22.63 0.91 3.57
N SER A 189 -23.34 0.21 2.68
CA SER A 189 -24.81 0.18 2.70
C SER A 189 -25.38 -0.53 3.92
N GLU A 190 -24.65 -1.50 4.47
CA GLU A 190 -24.95 -2.16 5.74
C GLU A 190 -24.58 -1.32 6.98
N GLY A 191 -24.13 -0.08 6.77
CA GLY A 191 -23.82 0.87 7.85
C GLY A 191 -22.43 0.72 8.46
N CYS A 192 -21.52 -0.05 7.84
CA CYS A 192 -20.16 -0.20 8.34
C CYS A 192 -19.30 1.04 8.04
N VAL A 193 -18.44 1.40 8.99
CA VAL A 193 -17.47 2.50 8.82
C VAL A 193 -16.18 1.96 8.20
N VAL A 194 -16.07 2.07 6.88
CA VAL A 194 -14.87 1.66 6.13
C VAL A 194 -13.77 2.72 6.28
N ASN A 195 -12.62 2.29 6.83
CA ASN A 195 -11.42 3.10 6.95
C ASN A 195 -10.61 3.14 5.64
N SER A 196 -10.47 1.97 4.99
CA SER A 196 -9.73 1.86 3.73
C SER A 196 -10.19 0.65 2.92
N ALA A 197 -9.98 0.72 1.60
CA ALA A 197 -10.16 -0.39 0.67
C ALA A 197 -9.07 -0.32 -0.41
N ALA A 198 -8.28 -1.38 -0.55
CA ALA A 198 -7.18 -1.43 -1.49
C ALA A 198 -6.87 -2.85 -1.94
N ILE A 199 -6.23 -2.96 -3.09
CA ILE A 199 -5.55 -4.18 -3.49
C ILE A 199 -4.16 -4.13 -2.87
N GLU A 200 -3.81 -5.17 -2.12
CA GLU A 200 -2.54 -5.30 -1.39
C GLU A 200 -1.90 -6.68 -1.62
N MET A 201 -0.62 -6.80 -1.29
CA MET A 201 0.10 -8.08 -1.25
C MET A 201 0.08 -8.62 0.17
N ILE A 202 -0.71 -9.67 0.40
CA ILE A 202 -0.89 -10.29 1.72
C ILE A 202 0.05 -11.49 1.84
N PRO A 203 0.91 -11.56 2.86
CA PRO A 203 1.83 -12.69 3.02
C PRO A 203 1.08 -13.98 3.37
N ASN A 204 1.54 -15.11 2.83
CA ASN A 204 1.01 -16.44 3.12
C ASN A 204 1.35 -16.91 4.54
N SER A 205 2.45 -16.40 5.09
CA SER A 205 2.91 -16.68 6.46
C SER A 205 3.73 -15.50 6.97
N TYR A 206 3.70 -15.27 8.28
CA TYR A 206 4.43 -14.18 8.91
C TYR A 206 5.74 -14.65 9.53
N GLN A 207 6.78 -13.82 9.38
CA GLN A 207 8.10 -14.02 9.97
C GLN A 207 8.17 -13.32 11.31
N LYS A 208 8.21 -14.12 12.37
CA LYS A 208 8.48 -13.64 13.73
C LYS A 208 9.93 -13.22 13.84
N VAL A 209 10.18 -12.08 14.48
CA VAL A 209 11.54 -11.61 14.74
C VAL A 209 11.71 -11.11 16.17
N SER A 210 12.96 -11.01 16.59
CA SER A 210 13.33 -10.46 17.90
C SER A 210 12.94 -8.98 18.02
N MET A 211 12.85 -8.46 19.25
CA MET A 211 12.62 -7.02 19.46
C MET A 211 13.70 -6.14 18.83
N GLU A 212 14.96 -6.60 18.84
CA GLU A 212 16.09 -5.88 18.24
C GLU A 212 15.94 -5.78 16.71
N ASP A 213 15.73 -6.93 16.04
CA ASP A 213 15.46 -6.97 14.60
C ASP A 213 14.22 -6.16 14.24
N GLY A 214 13.17 -6.21 15.07
CA GLY A 214 11.94 -5.47 14.85
C GLY A 214 12.12 -3.95 14.91
N TYR A 215 13.01 -3.45 15.77
CA TYR A 215 13.35 -2.03 15.82
C TYR A 215 14.18 -1.59 14.60
N GLU A 216 15.12 -2.42 14.16
CA GLU A 216 15.87 -2.18 12.92
C GLU A 216 14.95 -2.20 11.69
N PHE A 217 14.05 -3.17 11.63
CA PHE A 217 13.08 -3.31 10.55
C PHE A 217 12.16 -2.09 10.43
N GLN A 218 11.68 -1.54 11.56
CA GLN A 218 10.86 -0.33 11.54
C GLN A 218 11.63 0.89 10.98
N LYS A 219 12.92 1.03 11.30
CA LYS A 219 13.78 2.08 10.72
C LYS A 219 14.00 1.88 9.22
N LEU A 220 14.21 0.64 8.80
CA LEU A 220 14.32 0.27 7.39
C LEU A 220 13.05 0.67 6.62
N MET A 221 11.88 0.29 7.13
CA MET A 221 10.58 0.65 6.53
C MET A 221 10.39 2.17 6.43
N TYR A 222 10.76 2.91 7.48
CA TYR A 222 10.68 4.37 7.46
C TYR A 222 11.53 4.99 6.34
N LEU A 223 12.76 4.51 6.14
CA LEU A 223 13.65 5.08 5.11
C LEU A 223 13.28 4.65 3.70
N LEU A 224 12.80 3.42 3.52
CA LEU A 224 12.21 2.99 2.25
C LEU A 224 10.99 3.85 1.93
N ASP A 225 10.10 4.12 2.90
CA ASP A 225 8.96 5.00 2.67
C ASP A 225 9.36 6.46 2.43
N ASP A 226 10.47 6.92 3.00
CA ASP A 226 10.97 8.27 2.79
C ASP A 226 11.61 8.48 1.40
N ASN A 227 11.87 7.38 0.66
CA ASN A 227 12.34 7.41 -0.72
C ASN A 227 11.23 7.87 -1.69
N ALA A 228 11.57 8.80 -2.59
CA ALA A 228 10.61 9.43 -3.50
C ALA A 228 10.15 8.53 -4.66
N ASP A 229 10.89 7.46 -4.96
CA ASP A 229 10.55 6.48 -5.99
C ASP A 229 9.74 5.30 -5.42
N VAL A 230 9.84 5.02 -4.12
CA VAL A 230 9.08 3.96 -3.45
C VAL A 230 7.61 4.37 -3.31
N ASN A 231 6.72 3.61 -3.94
CA ASN A 231 5.27 3.84 -3.89
C ASN A 231 4.63 2.99 -2.80
N ARG A 232 4.95 1.69 -2.75
CA ARG A 232 4.38 0.74 -1.78
C ARG A 232 5.44 -0.23 -1.28
N ILE A 233 5.27 -0.67 -0.03
CA ILE A 233 6.14 -1.65 0.61
C ILE A 233 5.25 -2.70 1.26
N TYR A 234 5.56 -3.96 1.01
CA TYR A 234 4.90 -5.11 1.61
C TYR A 234 5.93 -5.93 2.36
N SER A 235 5.53 -6.50 3.49
CA SER A 235 6.40 -7.42 4.22
C SER A 235 5.59 -8.48 4.94
N ASN A 236 6.26 -9.59 5.27
CA ASN A 236 5.69 -10.61 6.13
C ASN A 236 6.10 -10.42 7.60
N PHE A 237 6.50 -9.22 8.00
CA PHE A 237 6.99 -8.91 9.34
C PHE A 237 5.93 -9.17 10.44
N ASP A 238 6.35 -9.84 11.51
CA ASP A 238 5.60 -10.01 12.74
C ASP A 238 6.53 -9.77 13.95
N LEU A 239 6.26 -8.71 14.70
CA LEU A 239 6.97 -8.39 15.92
C LEU A 239 6.47 -9.28 17.05
N GLU A 240 7.35 -10.05 17.68
CA GLU A 240 7.03 -10.71 18.95
C GLU A 240 6.83 -9.66 20.05
N GLY A 241 5.61 -9.58 20.60
CA GLY A 241 5.25 -8.68 21.71
C GLY A 241 3.76 -8.54 21.96
#